data_AF-A0A1I0NIL9-F1
#
_entry.id   AF-A0A1I0NIL9-F1
#
_cell.length_a   1.000
_cell.length_b   1.000
_cell.length_c   1.000
_cell.angle_alpha   90.00
_cell.angle_beta   90.00
_cell.angle_gamma   90.00
#
_symmetry.space_group_name_H-M   'P 1'
#
loop_
_entity.id
_entity.type
_entity.pdbx_description
1 polymer ?
#
loop_
_entity_poly.entity_id
_entity_poly.type
_entity_poly.pdbx_seq_one_letter_code
_entity_poly.pdbx_strand_id
1 'polypeptide(L)'
;MSEIEDLRRELQTLTRQWERLTAVPETPRSLMDVIEYSLGTQQKAEVYINRLFAYLLDPKQPHRMNAEFLRAFLTGLPETCGFEEDIHDLSDVVVNEQVQLTKQADGETVSSGFVDLAVQVPNEWFLLVELKFAAEDTQTEFYRQEVTHIDGVPKDDYESGGYYLYLHQADRPDANDPEFSNWTWTAFVESVLTTFIAENAPQYPQRTVVQLHDFADDIRSITGMSDPTDNVDEKIELYLDHYDAIADVTATFETQWETFSHNWPARLSDRLETANQGSIRSENEYHVRFECANDAVGDWWFRSTSPDWGMLFKHGWWRSTDDLTDVLHERPDNRNDARIGFHHRLENDREQALRDNTLTLYFRNMGANDQSFNDAVADHFDTRADDIETALPEAASVTGNKRNMIAAEYDIAPDEHDDFFAAYVTALQRGFSELVAENPALITILDDIYTEAVADVYGTEIRMPSSQ
;
A
#
# COMPACT_ATOMS: atom_id res chain seq x y z
N MET A 1 20.51 20.76 14.14
CA MET A 1 19.50 20.31 13.17
C MET A 1 18.21 20.22 13.94
N SER A 2 17.14 20.79 13.41
CA SER A 2 15.86 20.84 14.11
C SER A 2 15.27 19.43 14.15
N GLU A 3 14.65 19.02 15.26
CA GLU A 3 13.93 17.75 15.42
C GLU A 3 12.93 17.52 14.27
N ILE A 4 12.33 18.61 13.77
CA ILE A 4 11.44 18.63 12.60
C ILE A 4 12.15 18.29 11.28
N GLU A 5 13.41 18.72 11.11
CA GLU A 5 14.19 18.40 9.90
C GLU A 5 14.60 16.94 9.84
N ASP A 6 14.84 16.32 11.00
CA ASP A 6 15.17 14.90 11.10
C ASP A 6 13.92 14.03 10.88
N LEU A 7 12.78 14.37 11.51
CA LEU A 7 11.47 13.75 11.23
C LEU A 7 11.08 13.85 9.74
N ARG A 8 11.26 15.03 9.12
CA ARG A 8 10.99 15.21 7.68
C ARG A 8 11.89 14.31 6.82
N ARG A 9 13.14 14.08 7.22
CA ARG A 9 14.07 13.20 6.49
C ARG A 9 13.66 11.74 6.64
N GLU A 10 13.25 11.32 7.83
CA GLU A 10 12.75 9.97 8.09
C GLU A 10 11.47 9.70 7.28
N LEU A 11 10.47 10.58 7.34
CA LEU A 11 9.25 10.44 6.55
C LEU A 11 9.50 10.45 5.04
N GLN A 12 10.43 11.28 4.54
CA GLN A 12 10.82 11.23 3.12
C GLN A 12 11.49 9.91 2.73
N THR A 13 12.22 9.31 3.67
CA THR A 13 12.84 8.00 3.46
C THR A 13 11.77 6.92 3.42
N LEU A 14 10.82 6.96 4.36
CA LEU A 14 9.62 6.12 4.37
C LEU A 14 8.84 6.26 3.05
N THR A 15 8.53 7.48 2.58
CA THR A 15 7.79 7.70 1.33
C THR A 15 8.51 7.09 0.14
N ARG A 16 9.83 7.31 -0.01
CA ARG A 16 10.60 6.72 -1.11
C ARG A 16 10.65 5.20 -1.05
N GLN A 17 10.79 4.63 0.15
CA GLN A 17 10.78 3.18 0.36
C GLN A 17 9.39 2.60 0.10
N TRP A 18 8.33 3.25 0.58
CA TRP A 18 6.95 2.86 0.34
C TRP A 18 6.58 2.93 -1.14
N GLU A 19 6.94 4.01 -1.84
CA GLU A 19 6.79 4.14 -3.29
C GLU A 19 7.55 3.03 -4.02
N ARG A 20 8.75 2.66 -3.56
CA ARG A 20 9.49 1.52 -4.12
C ARG A 20 8.81 0.18 -3.90
N LEU A 21 8.12 -0.02 -2.76
CA LEU A 21 7.38 -1.23 -2.41
C LEU A 21 5.96 -1.30 -3.01
N THR A 22 5.38 -0.16 -3.38
CA THR A 22 3.98 -0.05 -3.87
C THR A 22 3.87 0.30 -5.34
N ALA A 23 4.88 0.93 -5.94
CA ALA A 23 5.03 0.93 -7.39
C ALA A 23 5.23 -0.53 -7.80
N VAL A 24 4.17 -1.14 -8.34
CA VAL A 24 4.10 -2.55 -8.75
C VAL A 24 5.46 -3.00 -9.27
N PRO A 25 6.26 -3.73 -8.47
CA PRO A 25 7.43 -4.35 -9.01
C PRO A 25 6.87 -5.59 -9.70
N GLU A 26 6.72 -5.51 -11.03
CA GLU A 26 7.47 -6.52 -11.75
C GLU A 26 8.90 -6.31 -11.25
N THR A 27 9.39 -7.20 -10.39
CA THR A 27 10.81 -7.33 -10.09
C THR A 27 11.55 -7.06 -11.40
N PRO A 28 12.58 -6.17 -11.45
CA PRO A 28 13.30 -5.92 -12.68
C PRO A 28 13.60 -7.27 -13.32
N ARG A 29 12.94 -7.52 -14.45
CA ARG A 29 12.97 -8.82 -15.10
C ARG A 29 14.44 -9.21 -15.23
N SER A 30 14.77 -10.43 -14.84
CA SER A 30 16.14 -10.89 -14.99
C SER A 30 16.56 -10.73 -16.46
N LEU A 31 17.86 -10.69 -16.72
CA LEU A 31 18.35 -10.52 -18.08
C LEU A 31 17.78 -11.61 -19.01
N MET A 32 17.49 -12.80 -18.46
CA MET A 32 16.80 -13.90 -19.12
C MET A 32 15.34 -13.53 -19.49
N ASP A 33 14.55 -13.04 -18.54
CA ASP A 33 13.16 -12.60 -18.76
C ASP A 33 13.04 -11.43 -19.78
N VAL A 34 14.06 -10.58 -19.87
CA VAL A 34 14.13 -9.48 -20.84
C VAL A 34 14.53 -9.96 -22.24
N ILE A 35 15.47 -10.89 -22.37
CA ILE A 35 15.98 -11.36 -23.67
C ILE A 35 15.04 -12.40 -24.31
N GLU A 36 14.33 -13.21 -23.51
CA GLU A 36 13.56 -14.36 -24.01
C GLU A 36 12.04 -14.15 -24.11
N TYR A 37 11.56 -12.92 -23.93
CA TYR A 37 10.13 -12.50 -23.93
C TYR A 37 9.28 -12.89 -25.17
N SER A 38 9.86 -13.56 -26.17
CA SER A 38 9.18 -13.96 -27.41
C SER A 38 9.12 -15.48 -27.66
N LEU A 39 9.59 -16.34 -26.75
CA LEU A 39 9.73 -17.78 -27.01
C LEU A 39 9.25 -18.64 -25.81
N GLY A 40 8.64 -19.79 -26.10
CA GLY A 40 7.97 -20.67 -25.11
C GLY A 40 8.84 -21.09 -23.91
N THR A 41 8.20 -21.22 -22.76
CA THR A 41 8.63 -20.72 -21.44
C THR A 41 9.50 -21.62 -20.56
N GLN A 42 10.02 -22.77 -21.01
CA GLN A 42 10.79 -23.66 -20.10
C GLN A 42 12.08 -24.22 -20.72
N GLN A 43 12.03 -24.68 -21.97
CA GLN A 43 13.18 -25.33 -22.61
C GLN A 43 14.37 -24.40 -22.91
N LYS A 44 14.15 -23.07 -22.90
CA LYS A 44 15.21 -22.06 -23.10
C LYS A 44 15.80 -21.54 -21.79
N ALA A 45 14.98 -21.54 -20.73
CA ALA A 45 15.43 -21.36 -19.36
C ALA A 45 16.49 -22.40 -18.97
N GLU A 46 16.26 -23.67 -19.32
CA GLU A 46 17.24 -24.75 -19.10
C GLU A 46 18.58 -24.43 -19.80
N VAL A 47 18.55 -23.99 -21.06
CA VAL A 47 19.79 -23.64 -21.79
C VAL A 47 20.52 -22.45 -21.17
N TYR A 48 19.80 -21.42 -20.74
CA TYR A 48 20.40 -20.26 -20.08
C TYR A 48 21.02 -20.63 -18.72
N ILE A 49 20.28 -21.36 -17.89
CA ILE A 49 20.76 -21.80 -16.58
C ILE A 49 21.95 -22.74 -16.72
N ASN A 50 21.91 -23.71 -17.64
CA ASN A 50 23.03 -24.61 -17.89
C ASN A 50 24.31 -23.81 -18.22
N ARG A 51 24.19 -22.81 -19.10
CA ARG A 51 25.30 -21.92 -19.49
C ARG A 51 25.84 -21.09 -18.36
N LEU A 52 24.95 -20.43 -17.62
CA LEU A 52 25.36 -19.59 -16.51
C LEU A 52 25.98 -20.45 -15.41
N PHE A 53 25.43 -21.63 -15.15
CA PHE A 53 25.94 -22.53 -14.13
C PHE A 53 27.32 -23.08 -14.51
N ALA A 54 27.50 -23.54 -15.76
CA ALA A 54 28.80 -23.94 -16.29
C ALA A 54 29.83 -22.80 -16.17
N TYR A 55 29.43 -21.58 -16.54
CA TYR A 55 30.27 -20.40 -16.43
C TYR A 55 30.70 -20.11 -14.98
N LEU A 56 29.80 -20.26 -14.01
CA LEU A 56 30.10 -20.01 -12.58
C LEU A 56 30.98 -21.12 -11.97
N LEU A 57 30.82 -22.36 -12.44
CA LEU A 57 31.58 -23.52 -11.96
C LEU A 57 32.98 -23.63 -12.56
N ASP A 58 33.23 -23.14 -13.78
CA ASP A 58 34.53 -23.27 -14.44
C ASP A 58 35.57 -22.26 -13.91
N PRO A 59 36.60 -22.70 -13.15
CA PRO A 59 37.59 -21.79 -12.55
C PRO A 59 38.40 -20.97 -13.57
N LYS A 60 38.41 -21.39 -14.84
CA LYS A 60 39.12 -20.70 -15.94
C LYS A 60 38.32 -19.52 -16.50
N GLN A 61 37.05 -19.39 -16.15
CA GLN A 61 36.20 -18.30 -16.60
C GLN A 61 36.48 -16.99 -15.82
N PRO A 62 36.26 -15.82 -16.43
CA PRO A 62 36.62 -14.53 -15.86
C PRO A 62 35.66 -14.02 -14.75
N HIS A 63 34.97 -14.90 -14.01
CA HIS A 63 34.07 -14.52 -12.90
C HIS A 63 34.80 -14.14 -11.60
N ARG A 64 36.12 -14.34 -11.52
CA ARG A 64 36.99 -13.91 -10.38
C ARG A 64 36.79 -14.65 -9.06
N MET A 65 36.03 -15.74 -9.05
CA MET A 65 35.87 -16.61 -7.87
C MET A 65 36.91 -17.74 -7.83
N ASN A 66 37.78 -17.84 -8.86
CA ASN A 66 38.68 -18.98 -9.04
C ASN A 66 37.90 -20.31 -8.86
N ALA A 67 38.45 -21.28 -8.12
CA ALA A 67 37.77 -22.54 -7.84
C ALA A 67 36.85 -22.50 -6.60
N GLU A 68 36.58 -21.33 -6.00
CA GLU A 68 35.85 -21.24 -4.71
C GLU A 68 34.38 -21.62 -4.85
N PHE A 69 33.70 -21.18 -5.90
CA PHE A 69 32.31 -21.56 -6.14
C PHE A 69 32.17 -23.05 -6.50
N LEU A 70 33.07 -23.57 -7.35
CA LEU A 70 33.13 -25.00 -7.65
C LEU A 70 33.36 -25.85 -6.40
N ARG A 71 34.27 -25.42 -5.53
CA ARG A 71 34.53 -26.09 -4.25
C ARG A 71 33.30 -26.08 -3.35
N ALA A 72 32.59 -24.95 -3.27
CA ALA A 72 31.34 -24.86 -2.50
C ALA A 72 30.27 -25.81 -3.06
N PHE A 73 30.14 -25.89 -4.39
CA PHE A 73 29.24 -26.83 -5.06
C PHE A 73 29.60 -28.29 -4.76
N LEU A 74 30.87 -28.69 -4.91
CA LEU A 74 31.33 -30.07 -4.65
C LEU A 74 31.19 -30.45 -3.17
N THR A 75 31.44 -29.50 -2.25
CA THR A 75 31.27 -29.72 -0.80
C THR A 75 29.79 -29.86 -0.42
N GLY A 76 28.91 -29.17 -1.15
CA GLY A 76 27.46 -29.19 -0.90
C GLY A 76 26.71 -30.36 -1.54
N LEU A 77 27.40 -31.23 -2.28
CA LEU A 77 26.78 -32.41 -2.90
C LEU A 77 26.06 -33.27 -1.85
N PRO A 78 24.92 -33.91 -2.20
CA PRO A 78 24.24 -34.83 -1.29
C PRO A 78 25.19 -35.94 -0.82
N GLU A 79 25.08 -36.36 0.44
CA GLU A 79 25.88 -37.47 0.99
C GLU A 79 25.72 -38.76 0.17
N THR A 80 24.56 -38.97 -0.45
CA THR A 80 24.28 -40.11 -1.32
C THR A 80 25.15 -40.14 -2.57
N CYS A 81 25.76 -39.02 -2.97
CA CYS A 81 26.63 -38.92 -4.13
C CYS A 81 27.96 -39.66 -3.88
N GLY A 82 28.35 -39.82 -2.61
CA GLY A 82 29.57 -40.54 -2.24
C GLY A 82 30.85 -39.88 -2.77
N PHE A 83 30.81 -38.57 -3.04
CA PHE A 83 31.94 -37.81 -3.56
C PHE A 83 33.00 -37.64 -2.48
N GLU A 84 34.13 -38.34 -2.61
CA GLU A 84 35.22 -38.40 -1.61
C GLU A 84 36.57 -37.89 -2.15
N GLU A 85 36.55 -37.13 -3.26
CA GLU A 85 37.76 -36.65 -3.94
C GLU A 85 38.44 -35.47 -3.23
N ASP A 86 39.75 -35.31 -3.44
CA ASP A 86 40.50 -34.17 -2.91
C ASP A 86 40.17 -32.90 -3.70
N ILE A 87 39.29 -32.07 -3.15
CA ILE A 87 38.93 -30.78 -3.74
C ILE A 87 39.95 -29.68 -3.45
N HIS A 88 41.04 -29.92 -2.70
CA HIS A 88 42.00 -28.86 -2.32
C HIS A 88 42.63 -28.21 -3.57
N ASP A 89 43.04 -29.03 -4.54
CA ASP A 89 43.53 -28.58 -5.84
C ASP A 89 42.52 -28.89 -6.93
N LEU A 90 41.99 -27.84 -7.57
CA LEU A 90 41.04 -27.92 -8.68
C LEU A 90 41.60 -27.26 -9.95
N SER A 91 42.93 -27.17 -10.06
CA SER A 91 43.58 -26.49 -11.18
C SER A 91 43.41 -27.22 -12.52
N ASP A 92 43.34 -28.54 -12.49
CA ASP A 92 43.19 -29.41 -13.67
C ASP A 92 41.72 -29.73 -14.02
N VAL A 93 40.76 -29.21 -13.25
CA VAL A 93 39.35 -29.45 -13.50
C VAL A 93 38.91 -28.86 -14.84
N VAL A 94 37.99 -29.57 -15.48
CA VAL A 94 37.31 -29.18 -16.72
C VAL A 94 35.81 -29.23 -16.45
N VAL A 95 35.13 -28.13 -16.74
CA VAL A 95 33.68 -28.01 -16.65
C VAL A 95 33.17 -27.74 -18.06
N ASN A 96 32.36 -28.66 -18.59
CA ASN A 96 31.78 -28.54 -19.92
C ASN A 96 30.26 -28.68 -19.85
N GLU A 97 29.56 -27.93 -20.70
CA GLU A 97 28.13 -28.08 -20.91
C GLU A 97 27.83 -28.90 -22.17
N GLN A 98 26.66 -29.57 -22.20
CA GLN A 98 26.17 -30.31 -23.36
C GLN A 98 27.22 -31.32 -23.87
N VAL A 99 27.74 -32.14 -22.96
CA VAL A 99 28.85 -33.06 -23.25
C VAL A 99 28.32 -34.30 -23.95
N GLN A 100 28.96 -34.65 -25.07
CA GLN A 100 28.55 -35.82 -25.83
C GLN A 100 28.92 -37.11 -25.09
N LEU A 101 27.92 -37.92 -24.81
CA LEU A 101 28.06 -39.24 -24.23
C LEU A 101 27.78 -40.29 -25.30
N THR A 102 28.68 -41.26 -25.46
CA THR A 102 28.53 -42.28 -26.51
C THR A 102 28.69 -43.70 -25.98
N LYS A 103 27.89 -44.60 -26.53
CA LYS A 103 28.13 -46.04 -26.49
C LYS A 103 28.92 -46.42 -27.72
N GLN A 104 30.14 -46.89 -27.53
CA GLN A 104 30.94 -47.44 -28.61
C GLN A 104 31.00 -48.97 -28.54
N ALA A 105 30.86 -49.62 -29.69
CA ALA A 105 31.11 -51.04 -29.88
C ALA A 105 31.98 -51.23 -31.13
N ASP A 106 33.02 -52.05 -31.04
CA ASP A 106 33.98 -52.31 -32.13
C ASP A 106 34.58 -51.04 -32.77
N GLY A 107 34.70 -49.95 -31.99
CA GLY A 107 35.26 -48.67 -32.44
C GLY A 107 34.28 -47.74 -33.17
N GLU A 108 33.00 -48.11 -33.26
CA GLU A 108 31.94 -47.27 -33.85
C GLU A 108 30.92 -46.82 -32.79
N THR A 109 30.40 -45.59 -32.94
CA THR A 109 29.32 -45.07 -32.09
C THR A 109 27.98 -45.74 -32.43
N VAL A 110 27.43 -46.48 -31.47
CA VAL A 110 26.16 -47.20 -31.60
C VAL A 110 24.97 -46.37 -31.12
N SER A 111 25.17 -45.56 -30.08
CA SER A 111 24.19 -44.60 -29.59
C SER A 111 24.89 -43.41 -28.93
N SER A 112 24.21 -42.28 -28.88
CA SER A 112 24.73 -41.05 -28.30
C SER A 112 23.65 -40.24 -27.59
N GLY A 113 24.03 -39.53 -26.53
CA GLY A 113 23.22 -38.53 -25.84
C GLY A 113 24.09 -37.34 -25.42
N PHE A 114 23.48 -36.35 -24.77
CA PHE A 114 24.18 -35.14 -24.30
C PHE A 114 23.76 -34.87 -22.86
N VAL A 115 24.73 -34.95 -21.94
CA VAL A 115 24.49 -34.57 -20.54
C VAL A 115 24.61 -33.06 -20.38
N ASP A 116 23.79 -32.49 -19.51
CA ASP A 116 23.73 -31.04 -19.31
C ASP A 116 25.06 -30.45 -18.87
N LEU A 117 25.71 -31.04 -17.86
CA LEU A 117 27.04 -30.66 -17.40
C LEU A 117 27.92 -31.89 -17.10
N ALA A 118 29.20 -31.78 -17.42
CA ALA A 118 30.23 -32.68 -16.90
C ALA A 118 31.32 -31.87 -16.21
N VAL A 119 31.63 -32.24 -14.97
CA VAL A 119 32.77 -31.73 -14.19
C VAL A 119 33.75 -32.88 -14.07
N GLN A 120 34.98 -32.72 -14.54
CA GLN A 120 35.93 -33.82 -14.56
C GLN A 120 37.36 -33.35 -14.31
N VAL A 121 38.14 -34.21 -13.66
CA VAL A 121 39.59 -34.16 -13.67
C VAL A 121 40.05 -35.30 -14.59
N PRO A 122 40.59 -35.00 -15.78
CA PRO A 122 40.93 -36.05 -16.75
C PRO A 122 41.84 -37.14 -16.17
N ASN A 123 41.47 -38.39 -16.40
CA ASN A 123 42.11 -39.61 -15.88
C ASN A 123 41.94 -39.88 -14.37
N GLU A 124 41.25 -39.03 -13.63
CA GLU A 124 41.03 -39.21 -12.19
C GLU A 124 39.56 -39.51 -11.90
N TRP A 125 38.68 -38.53 -12.02
CA TRP A 125 37.25 -38.69 -11.76
C TRP A 125 36.38 -37.84 -12.70
N PHE A 126 35.12 -38.21 -12.83
CA PHE A 126 34.09 -37.39 -13.48
C PHE A 126 32.80 -37.33 -12.65
N LEU A 127 32.10 -36.20 -12.74
CA LEU A 127 30.77 -35.98 -12.21
C LEU A 127 29.86 -35.55 -13.36
N LEU A 128 28.86 -36.38 -13.66
CA LEU A 128 27.82 -36.07 -14.63
C LEU A 128 26.62 -35.46 -13.90
N VAL A 129 26.19 -34.29 -14.35
CA VAL A 129 25.05 -33.59 -13.77
C VAL A 129 23.98 -33.42 -14.81
N GLU A 130 22.82 -34.02 -14.55
CA GLU A 130 21.60 -33.82 -15.33
C GLU A 130 20.73 -32.78 -14.63
N LEU A 131 20.29 -31.76 -15.37
CA LEU A 131 19.53 -30.63 -14.84
C LEU A 131 18.09 -30.71 -15.36
N LYS A 132 17.10 -30.65 -14.46
CA LYS A 132 15.68 -30.68 -14.83
C LYS A 132 14.87 -29.57 -14.20
N PHE A 133 14.11 -28.87 -15.04
CA PHE A 133 13.20 -27.82 -14.61
C PHE A 133 11.73 -28.09 -15.00
N ALA A 134 11.45 -28.91 -16.01
CA ALA A 134 10.06 -29.19 -16.39
C ALA A 134 9.78 -30.59 -16.97
N ALA A 135 10.75 -31.18 -17.67
CA ALA A 135 10.57 -32.47 -18.34
C ALA A 135 10.87 -33.66 -17.41
N GLU A 136 10.21 -34.79 -17.66
CA GLU A 136 10.53 -36.07 -17.01
C GLU A 136 11.94 -36.56 -17.42
N ASP A 137 12.60 -37.28 -16.52
CA ASP A 137 13.86 -37.96 -16.83
C ASP A 137 13.62 -39.06 -17.86
N THR A 138 14.44 -39.08 -18.91
CA THR A 138 14.42 -40.12 -19.95
C THR A 138 15.81 -40.65 -20.27
N GLN A 139 16.87 -40.17 -19.59
CA GLN A 139 18.25 -40.31 -20.07
C GLN A 139 19.27 -40.77 -19.02
N THR A 140 18.99 -40.66 -17.71
CA THR A 140 19.95 -41.07 -16.65
C THR A 140 20.36 -42.55 -16.75
N GLU A 141 19.39 -43.44 -17.03
CA GLU A 141 19.64 -44.89 -17.21
C GLU A 141 20.61 -45.14 -18.38
N PHE A 142 20.41 -44.45 -19.51
CA PHE A 142 21.31 -44.52 -20.66
C PHE A 142 22.72 -44.03 -20.29
N TYR A 143 22.82 -42.89 -19.60
CA TYR A 143 24.10 -42.31 -19.21
C TYR A 143 24.91 -43.20 -18.29
N ARG A 144 24.25 -43.95 -17.41
CA ARG A 144 24.95 -44.82 -16.47
C ARG A 144 25.27 -46.20 -17.04
N GLN A 145 24.29 -46.85 -17.66
CA GLN A 145 24.35 -48.28 -17.97
C GLN A 145 24.91 -48.56 -19.37
N GLU A 146 24.71 -47.64 -20.32
CA GLU A 146 25.03 -47.89 -21.73
C GLU A 146 26.22 -47.10 -22.27
N VAL A 147 26.48 -45.91 -21.74
CA VAL A 147 27.58 -45.04 -22.19
C VAL A 147 28.92 -45.62 -21.78
N THR A 148 29.83 -45.74 -22.75
CA THR A 148 31.21 -46.19 -22.55
C THR A 148 32.24 -45.05 -22.66
N HIS A 149 31.88 -43.93 -23.29
CA HIS A 149 32.78 -42.79 -23.48
C HIS A 149 32.11 -41.45 -23.14
N ILE A 150 32.89 -40.55 -22.54
CA ILE A 150 32.55 -39.16 -22.22
C ILE A 150 33.44 -38.25 -23.07
N ASP A 151 32.86 -37.50 -24.01
CA ASP A 151 33.59 -36.66 -24.97
C ASP A 151 34.73 -37.40 -25.71
N GLY A 152 34.48 -38.67 -26.05
CA GLY A 152 35.46 -39.53 -26.71
C GLY A 152 36.51 -40.17 -25.78
N VAL A 153 36.50 -39.87 -24.48
CA VAL A 153 37.36 -40.52 -23.47
C VAL A 153 36.65 -41.75 -22.87
N PRO A 154 37.25 -42.94 -22.87
CA PRO A 154 36.71 -44.11 -22.20
C PRO A 154 36.44 -43.87 -20.71
N LYS A 155 35.30 -44.33 -20.19
CA LYS A 155 35.00 -44.23 -18.75
C LYS A 155 36.02 -44.99 -17.89
N ASP A 156 36.57 -46.08 -18.41
CA ASP A 156 37.55 -46.91 -17.72
C ASP A 156 38.92 -46.23 -17.55
N ASP A 157 39.15 -45.10 -18.24
CA ASP A 157 40.39 -44.31 -18.10
C ASP A 157 40.37 -43.41 -16.85
N TYR A 158 39.23 -43.27 -16.15
CA TYR A 158 39.12 -42.50 -14.90
C TYR A 158 39.36 -43.39 -13.68
N GLU A 159 40.49 -43.18 -12.99
CA GLU A 159 40.97 -44.07 -11.91
C GLU A 159 40.03 -44.19 -10.71
N SER A 160 39.45 -43.07 -10.24
CA SER A 160 38.53 -43.04 -9.10
C SER A 160 37.07 -43.32 -9.50
N GLY A 161 36.77 -43.30 -10.79
CA GLY A 161 35.45 -43.64 -11.34
C GLY A 161 34.55 -42.43 -11.56
N GLY A 162 33.24 -42.64 -11.42
CA GLY A 162 32.21 -41.73 -11.88
C GLY A 162 31.12 -41.45 -10.85
N TYR A 163 30.77 -40.17 -10.75
CA TYR A 163 29.71 -39.64 -9.91
C TYR A 163 28.55 -39.13 -10.77
N TYR A 164 27.33 -39.25 -10.24
CA TYR A 164 26.11 -38.94 -10.99
C TYR A 164 25.15 -38.14 -10.12
N LEU A 165 24.75 -36.97 -10.60
CA LEU A 165 23.87 -36.03 -9.91
C LEU A 165 22.67 -35.70 -10.79
N TYR A 166 21.49 -35.76 -10.21
CA TYR A 166 20.25 -35.35 -10.83
C TYR A 166 19.68 -34.17 -10.03
N LEU A 167 19.70 -32.97 -10.61
CA LEU A 167 19.27 -31.73 -9.95
C LEU A 167 17.90 -31.31 -10.50
N HIS A 168 16.87 -31.38 -9.66
CA HIS A 168 15.46 -31.27 -10.08
C HIS A 168 14.61 -30.39 -9.16
N GLN A 169 13.37 -30.11 -9.58
CA GLN A 169 12.36 -29.48 -8.70
C GLN A 169 11.81 -30.49 -7.69
N ALA A 170 11.45 -30.02 -6.49
CA ALA A 170 11.00 -30.90 -5.39
C ALA A 170 9.70 -31.68 -5.69
N ASP A 171 8.87 -31.20 -6.62
CA ASP A 171 7.64 -31.85 -7.06
C ASP A 171 7.85 -32.86 -8.21
N ARG A 172 9.09 -33.06 -8.64
CA ARG A 172 9.47 -33.98 -9.72
C ARG A 172 9.94 -35.33 -9.21
N PRO A 173 9.72 -36.40 -9.99
CA PRO A 173 10.26 -37.71 -9.64
C PRO A 173 11.78 -37.68 -9.64
N ASP A 174 12.34 -38.53 -8.77
CA ASP A 174 13.75 -38.89 -8.74
C ASP A 174 14.22 -39.44 -10.10
N ALA A 175 15.53 -39.47 -10.31
CA ALA A 175 16.17 -40.09 -11.47
C ALA A 175 15.70 -41.55 -11.68
N ASN A 176 15.58 -41.95 -12.95
CA ASN A 176 15.21 -43.31 -13.32
C ASN A 176 16.28 -44.33 -12.92
N ASP A 177 17.55 -43.93 -12.91
CA ASP A 177 18.65 -44.78 -12.44
C ASP A 177 18.97 -44.52 -10.96
N PRO A 178 18.97 -45.56 -10.10
CA PRO A 178 19.14 -45.40 -8.66
C PRO A 178 20.57 -45.01 -8.23
N GLU A 179 21.56 -45.04 -9.13
CA GLU A 179 22.92 -44.56 -8.83
C GLU A 179 23.03 -43.03 -8.96
N PHE A 180 22.07 -42.35 -9.60
CA PHE A 180 22.01 -40.89 -9.58
C PHE A 180 21.56 -40.40 -8.20
N SER A 181 22.37 -39.52 -7.62
CA SER A 181 21.96 -38.80 -6.42
C SER A 181 20.99 -37.69 -6.76
N ASN A 182 19.83 -37.71 -6.11
CA ASN A 182 18.80 -36.70 -6.29
C ASN A 182 19.11 -35.49 -5.39
N TRP A 183 19.10 -34.31 -6.00
CA TRP A 183 19.24 -33.04 -5.30
C TRP A 183 18.18 -32.07 -5.81
N THR A 184 17.61 -31.26 -4.92
CA THR A 184 16.62 -30.28 -5.33
C THR A 184 17.25 -28.92 -5.55
N TRP A 185 16.74 -28.17 -6.53
CA TRP A 185 17.15 -26.77 -6.75
C TRP A 185 16.98 -25.91 -5.49
N THR A 186 15.90 -26.13 -4.73
CA THR A 186 15.67 -25.49 -3.42
C THR A 186 16.80 -25.78 -2.45
N ALA A 187 17.17 -27.05 -2.27
CA ALA A 187 18.24 -27.43 -1.36
C ALA A 187 19.58 -26.82 -1.80
N PHE A 188 19.91 -26.83 -3.09
CA PHE A 188 21.11 -26.20 -3.63
C PHE A 188 21.14 -24.68 -3.37
N VAL A 189 20.05 -23.97 -3.66
CA VAL A 189 19.97 -22.51 -3.48
C VAL A 189 20.13 -22.13 -2.01
N GLU A 190 19.47 -22.86 -1.11
CA GLU A 190 19.49 -22.57 0.33
C GLU A 190 20.82 -22.96 0.97
N SER A 191 21.34 -24.16 0.70
CA SER A 191 22.51 -24.67 1.41
C SER A 191 23.83 -24.21 0.83
N VAL A 192 23.91 -24.04 -0.50
CA VAL A 192 25.17 -23.70 -1.19
C VAL A 192 25.16 -22.26 -1.66
N LEU A 193 24.22 -21.88 -2.54
CA LEU A 193 24.31 -20.61 -3.26
C LEU A 193 24.14 -19.41 -2.31
N THR A 194 23.12 -19.44 -1.45
CA THR A 194 22.85 -18.36 -0.49
C THR A 194 23.96 -18.22 0.54
N THR A 195 24.44 -19.35 1.09
CA THR A 195 25.58 -19.39 2.02
C THR A 195 26.84 -18.82 1.37
N PHE A 196 27.15 -19.25 0.16
CA PHE A 196 28.34 -18.81 -0.57
C PHE A 196 28.32 -17.29 -0.82
N ILE A 197 27.18 -16.75 -1.28
CA ILE A 197 27.00 -15.31 -1.48
C ILE A 197 27.20 -14.57 -0.16
N ALA A 198 26.55 -14.99 0.92
CA ALA A 198 26.63 -14.32 2.21
C ALA A 198 28.06 -14.25 2.77
N GLU A 199 28.84 -15.33 2.63
CA GLU A 199 30.20 -15.43 3.17
C GLU A 199 31.24 -14.72 2.29
N ASN A 200 31.04 -14.68 0.97
CA ASN A 200 32.09 -14.30 0.03
C ASN A 200 31.80 -13.02 -0.78
N ALA A 201 30.56 -12.49 -0.78
CA ALA A 201 30.19 -11.30 -1.55
C ALA A 201 31.12 -10.08 -1.34
N PRO A 202 31.61 -9.76 -0.13
CA PRO A 202 32.52 -8.62 0.06
C PRO A 202 33.87 -8.76 -0.66
N GLN A 203 34.26 -9.97 -1.05
CA GLN A 203 35.58 -10.29 -1.59
C GLN A 203 35.63 -10.24 -3.12
N TYR A 204 34.47 -10.24 -3.78
CA TYR A 204 34.36 -10.29 -5.25
C TYR A 204 33.94 -8.96 -5.87
N PRO A 205 34.24 -8.74 -7.17
CA PRO A 205 33.71 -7.61 -7.89
C PRO A 205 32.18 -7.58 -7.84
N GLN A 206 31.60 -6.38 -7.73
CA GLN A 206 30.14 -6.19 -7.70
C GLN A 206 29.42 -6.90 -8.85
N ARG A 207 30.01 -6.93 -10.04
CA ARG A 207 29.42 -7.62 -11.20
C ARG A 207 29.26 -9.12 -10.97
N THR A 208 30.22 -9.78 -10.32
CA THR A 208 30.15 -11.21 -10.00
C THR A 208 29.07 -11.46 -8.95
N VAL A 209 29.00 -10.61 -7.93
CA VAL A 209 27.98 -10.69 -6.87
C VAL A 209 26.57 -10.56 -7.46
N VAL A 210 26.37 -9.59 -8.37
CA VAL A 210 25.11 -9.43 -9.09
C VAL A 210 24.78 -10.68 -9.93
N GLN A 211 25.74 -11.25 -10.66
CA GLN A 211 25.50 -12.48 -11.42
C GLN A 211 25.08 -13.68 -10.55
N LEU A 212 25.60 -13.80 -9.33
CA LEU A 212 25.20 -14.85 -8.39
C LEU A 212 23.78 -14.62 -7.83
N HIS A 213 23.41 -13.37 -7.55
CA HIS A 213 22.05 -13.02 -7.15
C HIS A 213 21.07 -13.25 -8.29
N ASP A 214 21.38 -12.79 -9.51
CA ASP A 214 20.57 -13.04 -10.71
C ASP A 214 20.36 -14.54 -10.92
N PHE A 215 21.41 -15.35 -10.77
CA PHE A 215 21.31 -16.80 -10.87
C PHE A 215 20.41 -17.43 -9.80
N ALA A 216 20.51 -16.96 -8.55
CA ALA A 216 19.66 -17.43 -7.46
C ALA A 216 18.18 -17.09 -7.70
N ASP A 217 17.92 -15.87 -8.17
CA ASP A 217 16.57 -15.37 -8.42
C ASP A 217 15.95 -16.02 -9.66
N ASP A 218 16.74 -16.26 -10.71
CA ASP A 218 16.32 -17.03 -11.89
C ASP A 218 15.91 -18.45 -11.49
N ILE A 219 16.71 -19.14 -10.68
CA ILE A 219 16.34 -20.48 -10.17
C ILE A 219 15.04 -20.39 -9.37
N ARG A 220 14.91 -19.45 -8.42
CA ARG A 220 13.70 -19.30 -7.59
C ARG A 220 12.45 -19.03 -8.41
N SER A 221 12.56 -18.18 -9.44
CA SER A 221 11.48 -17.86 -10.37
C SER A 221 11.05 -19.12 -11.14
N ILE A 222 11.99 -19.83 -11.75
CA ILE A 222 11.71 -21.01 -12.59
C ILE A 222 11.15 -22.17 -11.75
N THR A 223 11.59 -22.32 -10.50
CA THR A 223 11.14 -23.38 -9.60
C THR A 223 9.87 -23.05 -8.82
N GLY A 224 9.27 -21.88 -9.05
CA GLY A 224 8.06 -21.44 -8.35
C GLY A 224 8.28 -21.14 -6.86
N MET A 225 9.53 -20.85 -6.46
CA MET A 225 9.91 -20.40 -5.11
C MET A 225 9.69 -18.89 -4.90
N SER A 226 9.40 -18.13 -5.96
CA SER A 226 9.03 -16.72 -5.86
C SER A 226 7.57 -16.57 -5.44
N ASP A 227 7.35 -16.24 -4.16
CA ASP A 227 6.01 -16.02 -3.59
C ASP A 227 5.64 -14.52 -3.70
N PRO A 228 4.44 -14.14 -4.17
CA PRO A 228 3.94 -12.76 -4.11
C PRO A 228 3.90 -12.09 -2.71
N THR A 229 4.40 -12.76 -1.66
CA THR A 229 4.46 -12.34 -0.26
C THR A 229 5.72 -11.55 0.13
N ASP A 230 6.80 -11.57 -0.65
CA ASP A 230 8.03 -10.80 -0.33
C ASP A 230 7.74 -9.29 -0.20
N ASN A 231 6.86 -8.75 -1.04
CA ASN A 231 6.41 -7.36 -0.96
C ASN A 231 5.56 -7.04 0.28
N VAL A 232 4.99 -8.05 0.94
CA VAL A 232 4.17 -7.89 2.14
C VAL A 232 5.08 -7.82 3.37
N ASP A 233 6.06 -8.72 3.45
CA ASP A 233 7.01 -8.75 4.55
C ASP A 233 7.91 -7.49 4.53
N GLU A 234 8.37 -7.03 3.37
CA GLU A 234 9.12 -5.77 3.26
C GLU A 234 8.28 -4.53 3.66
N LYS A 235 6.96 -4.55 3.45
CA LYS A 235 6.07 -3.46 3.92
C LYS A 235 5.87 -3.49 5.43
N ILE A 236 5.83 -4.68 6.01
CA ILE A 236 5.75 -4.85 7.47
C ILE A 236 7.05 -4.36 8.11
N GLU A 237 8.21 -4.79 7.60
CA GLU A 237 9.52 -4.32 8.09
C GLU A 237 9.65 -2.79 7.93
N LEU A 238 9.23 -2.24 6.79
CA LEU A 238 9.24 -0.78 6.59
C LEU A 238 8.33 -0.05 7.60
N TYR A 239 7.15 -0.60 7.91
CA TYR A 239 6.29 -0.02 8.93
C TYR A 239 6.94 -0.09 10.33
N LEU A 240 7.60 -1.20 10.66
CA LEU A 240 8.28 -1.39 11.95
C LEU A 240 9.50 -0.46 12.08
N ASP A 241 10.30 -0.32 11.03
CA ASP A 241 11.49 0.55 10.97
C ASP A 241 11.16 2.02 11.21
N HIS A 242 9.96 2.46 10.78
CA HIS A 242 9.51 3.85 10.91
C HIS A 242 8.35 4.01 11.91
N TYR A 243 8.08 2.99 12.72
CA TYR A 243 6.93 2.97 13.62
C TYR A 243 6.88 4.18 14.55
N ASP A 244 8.01 4.52 15.18
CA ASP A 244 8.08 5.63 16.14
C ASP A 244 7.79 6.98 15.46
N ALA A 245 8.33 7.22 14.26
CA ALA A 245 8.10 8.44 13.50
C ALA A 245 6.64 8.54 13.03
N ILE A 246 6.05 7.44 12.54
CA ILE A 246 4.63 7.39 12.16
C ILE A 246 3.75 7.63 13.38
N ALA A 247 4.05 6.98 14.51
CA ALA A 247 3.27 7.09 15.74
C ALA A 247 3.32 8.52 16.30
N ASP A 248 4.49 9.16 16.32
CA ASP A 248 4.66 10.53 16.83
C ASP A 248 3.89 11.55 15.98
N VAL A 249 4.02 11.48 14.66
CA VAL A 249 3.32 12.37 13.72
C VAL A 249 1.81 12.15 13.80
N THR A 250 1.37 10.90 13.90
CA THR A 250 -0.05 10.55 14.06
C THR A 250 -0.59 11.09 15.38
N ALA A 251 0.10 10.87 16.51
CA ALA A 251 -0.33 11.36 17.81
C ALA A 251 -0.37 12.89 17.88
N THR A 252 0.61 13.55 17.26
CA THR A 252 0.63 15.01 17.13
C THR A 252 -0.56 15.50 16.32
N PHE A 253 -0.85 14.87 15.19
CA PHE A 253 -2.00 15.20 14.36
C PHE A 253 -3.33 15.00 15.12
N GLU A 254 -3.53 13.87 15.79
CA GLU A 254 -4.73 13.59 16.59
C GLU A 254 -4.93 14.63 17.70
N THR A 255 -3.85 15.03 18.38
CA THR A 255 -3.90 16.09 19.41
C THR A 255 -4.33 17.44 18.82
N GLN A 256 -3.80 17.79 17.65
CA GLN A 256 -4.18 19.03 16.97
C GLN A 256 -5.61 18.97 16.44
N TRP A 257 -6.06 17.82 15.95
CA TRP A 257 -7.43 17.61 15.51
C TRP A 257 -8.42 17.73 16.66
N GLU A 258 -8.14 17.10 17.81
CA GLU A 258 -8.94 17.25 19.02
C GLU A 258 -8.98 18.72 19.48
N THR A 259 -7.83 19.40 19.49
CA THR A 259 -7.76 20.83 19.82
C THR A 259 -8.61 21.67 18.87
N PHE A 260 -8.54 21.37 17.56
CA PHE A 260 -9.32 22.03 16.53
C PHE A 260 -10.83 21.78 16.70
N SER A 261 -11.23 20.56 17.03
CA SER A 261 -12.63 20.19 17.22
C SER A 261 -13.32 21.04 18.28
N HIS A 262 -12.56 21.53 19.28
CA HIS A 262 -13.05 22.41 20.33
C HIS A 262 -12.99 23.89 19.95
N ASN A 263 -11.92 24.34 19.28
CA ASN A 263 -11.64 25.76 19.05
C ASN A 263 -12.05 26.32 17.68
N TRP A 264 -12.55 25.48 16.75
CA TRP A 264 -13.01 25.97 15.44
C TRP A 264 -14.06 27.09 15.51
N PRO A 265 -15.00 27.16 16.50
CA PRO A 265 -15.96 28.26 16.58
C PRO A 265 -15.29 29.62 16.73
N ALA A 266 -14.30 29.71 17.62
CA ALA A 266 -13.50 30.90 17.87
C ALA A 266 -12.74 31.31 16.59
N ARG A 267 -12.02 30.36 15.99
CA ARG A 267 -11.24 30.58 14.76
C ARG A 267 -12.10 31.05 13.59
N LEU A 268 -13.29 30.46 13.42
CA LEU A 268 -14.24 30.90 12.40
C LEU A 268 -14.70 32.34 12.68
N SER A 269 -15.10 32.62 13.91
CA SER A 269 -15.62 33.93 14.28
C SER A 269 -14.59 35.07 14.16
N ASP A 270 -13.34 34.83 14.58
CA ASP A 270 -12.23 35.79 14.39
C ASP A 270 -12.00 36.11 12.92
N ARG A 271 -12.10 35.08 12.07
CA ARG A 271 -11.91 35.21 10.64
C ARG A 271 -13.05 35.97 9.97
N LEU A 272 -14.30 35.69 10.36
CA LEU A 272 -15.48 36.43 9.90
C LEU A 272 -15.43 37.90 10.34
N GLU A 273 -15.03 38.19 11.58
CA GLU A 273 -14.87 39.55 12.09
C GLU A 273 -13.77 40.30 11.33
N THR A 274 -12.62 39.66 11.09
CA THR A 274 -11.52 40.21 10.27
C THR A 274 -11.96 40.51 8.84
N ALA A 275 -12.86 39.69 8.28
CA ALA A 275 -13.47 39.90 6.97
C ALA A 275 -14.59 40.96 6.97
N ASN A 276 -14.87 41.61 8.10
CA ASN A 276 -15.98 42.56 8.30
C ASN A 276 -17.37 41.96 8.01
N GLN A 277 -17.56 40.66 8.27
CA GLN A 277 -18.83 39.97 8.07
C GLN A 277 -19.73 39.98 9.32
N GLY A 278 -19.27 40.59 10.42
CA GLY A 278 -20.01 40.66 11.66
C GLY A 278 -19.13 40.97 12.87
N SER A 279 -19.65 40.70 14.07
CA SER A 279 -18.93 40.87 15.33
C SER A 279 -19.22 39.75 16.34
N ILE A 280 -18.22 39.44 17.17
CA ILE A 280 -18.39 38.46 18.26
C ILE A 280 -19.19 39.11 19.40
N ARG A 281 -20.37 38.55 19.73
CA ARG A 281 -21.22 39.03 20.83
C ARG A 281 -20.86 38.40 22.17
N SER A 282 -20.53 37.13 22.17
CA SER A 282 -20.11 36.38 23.35
C SER A 282 -19.38 35.11 22.96
N GLU A 283 -18.43 34.70 23.78
CA GLU A 283 -17.62 33.50 23.57
C GLU A 283 -17.46 32.74 24.89
N ASN A 284 -17.56 31.42 24.81
CA ASN A 284 -17.09 30.49 25.83
C ASN A 284 -16.34 29.34 25.14
N GLU A 285 -15.81 28.41 25.94
CA GLU A 285 -14.96 27.30 25.49
C GLU A 285 -15.53 26.47 24.33
N TYR A 286 -16.85 26.38 24.19
CA TYR A 286 -17.51 25.54 23.18
C TYR A 286 -18.56 26.26 22.33
N HIS A 287 -18.77 27.55 22.56
CA HIS A 287 -19.83 28.32 21.89
C HIS A 287 -19.38 29.74 21.58
N VAL A 288 -19.63 30.17 20.36
CA VAL A 288 -19.53 31.58 19.97
C VAL A 288 -20.88 32.06 19.47
N ARG A 289 -21.34 33.21 19.99
CA ARG A 289 -22.44 33.97 19.42
C ARG A 289 -21.87 35.04 18.51
N PHE A 290 -22.19 34.97 17.23
CA PHE A 290 -21.73 35.88 16.21
C PHE A 290 -22.91 36.66 15.63
N GLU A 291 -22.83 37.99 15.65
CA GLU A 291 -23.81 38.85 14.98
C GLU A 291 -23.33 39.09 13.54
N CYS A 292 -24.13 38.69 12.55
CA CYS A 292 -23.82 38.99 11.15
C CYS A 292 -24.03 40.48 10.85
N ALA A 293 -23.20 41.06 9.97
CA ALA A 293 -23.32 42.46 9.57
C ALA A 293 -24.62 42.80 8.83
N ASN A 294 -25.33 41.79 8.31
CA ASN A 294 -26.63 41.93 7.67
C ASN A 294 -27.76 41.65 8.67
N ASP A 295 -28.51 42.68 9.05
CA ASP A 295 -29.63 42.59 10.02
C ASP A 295 -30.70 41.57 9.63
N ALA A 296 -30.89 41.29 8.33
CA ALA A 296 -31.85 40.28 7.87
C ALA A 296 -31.40 38.84 8.22
N VAL A 297 -30.09 38.62 8.36
CA VAL A 297 -29.50 37.32 8.67
C VAL A 297 -29.48 37.07 10.17
N GLY A 298 -29.23 38.11 10.97
CA GLY A 298 -29.30 38.06 12.43
C GLY A 298 -28.11 37.38 13.12
N ASP A 299 -28.32 36.99 14.38
CA ASP A 299 -27.32 36.34 15.23
C ASP A 299 -27.23 34.84 14.96
N TRP A 300 -26.02 34.29 15.08
CA TRP A 300 -25.71 32.88 14.87
C TRP A 300 -24.90 32.31 16.03
N TRP A 301 -25.11 31.03 16.29
CA TRP A 301 -24.33 30.26 17.23
C TRP A 301 -23.44 29.26 16.50
N PHE A 302 -22.16 29.26 16.84
CA PHE A 302 -21.18 28.25 16.45
C PHE A 302 -20.89 27.38 17.66
N ARG A 303 -21.05 26.06 17.55
CA ARG A 303 -21.07 25.16 18.70
C ARG A 303 -20.26 23.89 18.48
N SER A 304 -19.34 23.61 19.43
CA SER A 304 -18.36 22.52 19.41
C SER A 304 -18.41 21.60 20.64
N THR A 305 -19.59 21.30 21.19
CA THR A 305 -19.71 20.39 22.38
C THR A 305 -19.57 18.90 22.05
N SER A 306 -19.14 18.56 20.84
CA SER A 306 -18.98 17.19 20.36
C SER A 306 -17.75 17.15 19.47
N PRO A 307 -16.90 16.11 19.58
CA PRO A 307 -15.73 15.99 18.73
C PRO A 307 -16.09 15.87 17.25
N ASP A 308 -17.30 15.40 16.96
CA ASP A 308 -17.77 15.09 15.61
C ASP A 308 -18.76 16.13 15.07
N TRP A 309 -19.65 16.67 15.89
CA TRP A 309 -20.69 17.59 15.43
C TRP A 309 -20.29 19.06 15.59
N GLY A 310 -19.90 19.70 14.47
CA GLY A 310 -19.72 21.15 14.38
C GLY A 310 -21.01 21.83 13.92
N MET A 311 -21.70 22.52 14.83
CA MET A 311 -23.06 23.03 14.60
C MET A 311 -23.06 24.55 14.39
N LEU A 312 -23.80 25.01 13.38
CA LEU A 312 -24.06 26.43 13.11
C LEU A 312 -25.58 26.65 13.00
N PHE A 313 -26.15 27.49 13.85
CA PHE A 313 -27.59 27.73 13.83
C PHE A 313 -27.94 29.17 14.18
N LYS A 314 -28.97 29.71 13.53
CA LYS A 314 -29.49 31.04 13.81
C LYS A 314 -30.07 31.10 15.22
N HIS A 315 -29.88 32.24 15.88
CA HIS A 315 -30.50 32.51 17.17
C HIS A 315 -32.03 32.40 17.04
N GLY A 316 -32.63 31.52 17.83
CA GLY A 316 -34.08 31.24 17.80
C GLY A 316 -34.50 30.00 17.01
N TRP A 317 -33.59 29.35 16.26
CA TRP A 317 -33.85 28.05 15.58
C TRP A 317 -33.75 26.83 16.49
N TRP A 318 -33.40 27.01 17.76
CA TRP A 318 -33.40 25.96 18.76
C TRP A 318 -34.21 26.41 19.97
N ARG A 319 -35.30 25.72 20.27
CA ARG A 319 -36.25 26.08 21.34
C ARG A 319 -36.69 24.86 22.13
N SER A 320 -37.02 25.09 23.40
CA SER A 320 -37.71 24.10 24.23
C SER A 320 -39.14 23.94 23.75
N THR A 321 -39.62 22.71 23.57
CA THR A 321 -41.01 22.45 23.20
C THR A 321 -41.98 22.58 24.38
N ASP A 322 -41.47 22.79 25.60
CA ASP A 322 -42.30 22.94 26.80
C ASP A 322 -42.90 24.36 26.92
N ASP A 323 -42.15 25.38 26.50
CA ASP A 323 -42.51 26.81 26.62
C ASP A 323 -42.39 27.57 25.28
N LEU A 324 -41.55 27.10 24.34
CA LEU A 324 -41.25 27.73 23.03
C LEU A 324 -40.71 29.17 23.09
N THR A 325 -40.89 29.90 24.19
CA THR A 325 -40.31 31.23 24.43
C THR A 325 -38.82 31.13 24.77
N ASP A 326 -38.40 29.99 25.33
CA ASP A 326 -37.03 29.72 25.73
C ASP A 326 -36.15 29.34 24.53
N VAL A 327 -35.17 30.20 24.23
CA VAL A 327 -34.19 30.01 23.15
C VAL A 327 -33.00 29.24 23.68
N LEU A 328 -32.85 28.02 23.18
CA LEU A 328 -31.82 27.10 23.59
C LEU A 328 -30.53 27.28 22.78
N HIS A 329 -29.42 26.95 23.42
CA HIS A 329 -28.08 26.91 22.84
C HIS A 329 -27.32 25.64 23.28
N GLU A 330 -27.95 24.87 24.16
CA GLU A 330 -27.54 23.54 24.58
C GLU A 330 -28.75 22.62 24.64
N ARG A 331 -28.48 21.31 24.63
CA ARG A 331 -29.55 20.32 24.61
C ARG A 331 -30.14 20.17 26.02
N PRO A 332 -31.47 20.26 26.18
CA PRO A 332 -32.08 20.07 27.49
C PRO A 332 -32.09 18.59 27.88
N ASP A 333 -32.04 18.32 29.19
CA ASP A 333 -31.98 16.94 29.73
C ASP A 333 -33.17 16.08 29.29
N ASN A 334 -34.35 16.68 29.20
CA ASN A 334 -35.58 16.01 28.78
C ASN A 334 -35.66 15.78 27.27
N ARG A 335 -34.76 16.38 26.47
CA ARG A 335 -34.72 16.32 25.00
C ARG A 335 -36.02 16.80 24.33
N ASN A 336 -36.77 17.66 25.02
CA ASN A 336 -37.95 18.33 24.49
C ASN A 336 -37.51 19.58 23.74
N ASP A 337 -36.91 19.39 22.56
CA ASP A 337 -36.38 20.48 21.75
C ASP A 337 -36.74 20.38 20.28
N ALA A 338 -37.04 21.54 19.67
CA ALA A 338 -37.29 21.70 18.25
C ALA A 338 -36.13 22.51 17.64
N ARG A 339 -35.37 21.87 16.75
CA ARG A 339 -34.13 22.45 16.21
C ARG A 339 -33.80 22.12 14.76
N ILE A 340 -33.38 23.15 14.05
CA ILE A 340 -32.78 23.08 12.71
C ILE A 340 -31.43 23.80 12.71
N GLY A 341 -30.60 23.56 11.70
CA GLY A 341 -29.37 24.32 11.52
C GLY A 341 -28.44 23.69 10.50
N PHE A 342 -27.33 24.36 10.26
CA PHE A 342 -26.21 23.82 9.50
C PHE A 342 -25.28 23.02 10.40
N HIS A 343 -24.60 22.04 9.81
CA HIS A 343 -23.52 21.34 10.49
C HIS A 343 -22.48 20.82 9.50
N HIS A 344 -21.28 20.62 9.99
CA HIS A 344 -20.25 19.78 9.36
C HIS A 344 -19.89 18.65 10.34
N ARG A 345 -19.32 17.56 9.81
CA ARG A 345 -18.93 16.41 10.62
C ARG A 345 -17.41 16.29 10.66
N LEU A 346 -16.81 16.63 11.78
CA LEU A 346 -15.37 16.60 11.95
C LEU A 346 -14.85 15.15 11.91
N GLU A 347 -15.39 14.26 12.74
CA GLU A 347 -14.93 12.87 12.81
C GLU A 347 -15.44 12.04 11.63
N ASN A 348 -16.74 12.16 11.33
CA ASN A 348 -17.35 11.32 10.30
C ASN A 348 -16.84 11.64 8.89
N ASP A 349 -16.52 12.91 8.61
CA ASP A 349 -16.04 13.34 7.29
C ASP A 349 -14.52 13.61 7.32
N ARG A 350 -13.82 13.12 8.35
CA ARG A 350 -12.36 13.30 8.53
C ARG A 350 -11.57 12.78 7.33
N GLU A 351 -11.86 11.57 6.87
CA GLU A 351 -11.16 10.97 5.73
C GLU A 351 -11.39 11.80 4.46
N GLN A 352 -12.63 12.22 4.20
CA GLN A 352 -12.96 13.08 3.07
C GLN A 352 -12.20 14.42 3.14
N ALA A 353 -12.14 15.04 4.32
CA ALA A 353 -11.43 16.30 4.52
C ALA A 353 -9.92 16.18 4.29
N LEU A 354 -9.30 15.06 4.69
CA LEU A 354 -7.85 14.85 4.57
C LEU A 354 -7.41 14.32 3.20
N ARG A 355 -8.23 13.44 2.61
CA ARG A 355 -7.89 12.74 1.36
C ARG A 355 -8.37 13.50 0.13
N ASP A 356 -9.62 13.92 0.17
CA ASP A 356 -10.30 14.56 -0.96
C ASP A 356 -10.27 16.09 -0.82
N ASN A 357 -9.72 16.60 0.29
CA ASN A 357 -9.65 18.04 0.58
C ASN A 357 -11.03 18.71 0.49
N THR A 358 -12.08 18.05 0.97
CA THR A 358 -13.46 18.55 0.86
C THR A 358 -14.09 18.73 2.24
N LEU A 359 -14.69 19.91 2.46
CA LEU A 359 -15.60 20.19 3.56
C LEU A 359 -17.04 20.08 3.05
N THR A 360 -17.86 19.29 3.74
CA THR A 360 -19.31 19.25 3.49
C THR A 360 -20.09 19.94 4.60
N LEU A 361 -20.90 20.93 4.23
CA LEU A 361 -21.87 21.58 5.09
C LEU A 361 -23.28 21.10 4.76
N TYR A 362 -24.02 20.69 5.78
CA TYR A 362 -25.38 20.20 5.64
C TYR A 362 -26.37 21.06 6.41
N PHE A 363 -27.42 21.53 5.75
CA PHE A 363 -28.61 22.00 6.46
C PHE A 363 -29.43 20.80 6.90
N ARG A 364 -29.77 20.75 8.19
CA ARG A 364 -30.37 19.56 8.80
C ARG A 364 -31.57 19.86 9.69
N ASN A 365 -32.58 19.02 9.52
CA ASN A 365 -33.62 18.76 10.51
C ASN A 365 -33.06 17.80 11.56
N MET A 366 -32.77 18.32 12.75
CA MET A 366 -31.88 17.63 13.68
C MET A 366 -32.57 16.42 14.32
N GLY A 367 -31.87 15.29 14.39
CA GLY A 367 -32.48 13.97 14.65
C GLY A 367 -33.05 13.73 16.06
N ALA A 368 -33.05 14.74 16.93
CA ALA A 368 -33.64 14.67 18.27
C ALA A 368 -35.08 15.22 18.32
N ASN A 369 -35.51 15.92 17.28
CA ASN A 369 -36.85 16.49 17.21
C ASN A 369 -37.90 15.38 17.25
N ASP A 370 -39.09 15.66 17.78
CA ASP A 370 -40.21 14.73 17.67
C ASP A 370 -40.61 14.50 16.20
N GLN A 371 -41.27 13.36 15.95
CA GLN A 371 -41.57 12.94 14.59
C GLN A 371 -42.50 13.91 13.87
N SER A 372 -43.49 14.50 14.58
CA SER A 372 -44.40 15.49 14.00
C SER A 372 -43.67 16.74 13.52
N PHE A 373 -42.73 17.27 14.32
CA PHE A 373 -41.89 18.38 13.89
C PHE A 373 -40.98 18.01 12.73
N ASN A 374 -40.42 16.79 12.75
CA ASN A 374 -39.60 16.32 11.64
C ASN A 374 -40.38 16.30 10.31
N ASP A 375 -41.60 15.76 10.36
CA ASP A 375 -42.46 15.66 9.19
C ASP A 375 -42.95 17.04 8.71
N ALA A 376 -43.33 17.94 9.64
CA ALA A 376 -43.76 19.29 9.30
C ALA A 376 -42.65 20.11 8.62
N VAL A 377 -41.42 20.07 9.15
CA VAL A 377 -40.27 20.74 8.51
C VAL A 377 -40.01 20.16 7.12
N ALA A 378 -40.07 18.83 6.95
CA ALA A 378 -39.86 18.20 5.66
C ALA A 378 -40.94 18.61 4.64
N ASP A 379 -42.22 18.60 5.04
CA ASP A 379 -43.33 18.97 4.16
C ASP A 379 -43.26 20.45 3.74
N HIS A 380 -42.90 21.35 4.67
CA HIS A 380 -42.71 22.78 4.39
C HIS A 380 -41.47 23.05 3.52
N PHE A 381 -40.41 22.27 3.71
CA PHE A 381 -39.21 22.33 2.87
C PHE A 381 -39.52 21.85 1.44
N ASP A 382 -40.17 20.70 1.29
CA ASP A 382 -40.54 20.12 -0.01
C ASP A 382 -41.48 21.03 -0.80
N THR A 383 -42.41 21.72 -0.11
CA THR A 383 -43.32 22.69 -0.74
C THR A 383 -42.58 23.91 -1.33
N ARG A 384 -41.39 24.22 -0.80
CA ARG A 384 -40.57 25.38 -1.19
C ARG A 384 -39.30 24.98 -1.94
N ALA A 385 -39.20 23.73 -2.40
CA ALA A 385 -37.99 23.20 -3.02
C ALA A 385 -37.49 24.08 -4.18
N ASP A 386 -38.38 24.53 -5.08
CA ASP A 386 -38.02 25.38 -6.22
C ASP A 386 -37.42 26.73 -5.79
N ASP A 387 -37.99 27.36 -4.74
CA ASP A 387 -37.51 28.64 -4.20
C ASP A 387 -36.17 28.45 -3.48
N ILE A 388 -36.00 27.34 -2.77
CA ILE A 388 -34.75 26.96 -2.11
C ILE A 388 -33.67 26.73 -3.16
N GLU A 389 -33.91 25.87 -4.16
CA GLU A 389 -32.98 25.60 -5.25
C GLU A 389 -32.56 26.88 -5.99
N THR A 390 -33.49 27.82 -6.19
CA THR A 390 -33.19 29.12 -6.80
C THR A 390 -32.30 29.99 -5.91
N ALA A 391 -32.43 29.88 -4.59
CA ALA A 391 -31.64 30.66 -3.62
C ALA A 391 -30.30 30.01 -3.27
N LEU A 392 -30.08 28.73 -3.57
CA LEU A 392 -28.84 28.04 -3.24
C LEU A 392 -27.64 28.58 -4.06
N PRO A 393 -26.45 28.70 -3.45
CA PRO A 393 -25.22 28.94 -4.20
C PRO A 393 -24.88 27.73 -5.08
N GLU A 394 -24.02 27.93 -6.08
CA GLU A 394 -23.59 26.87 -7.02
C GLU A 394 -22.99 25.65 -6.30
N ALA A 395 -22.32 25.88 -5.17
CA ALA A 395 -21.71 24.83 -4.36
C ALA A 395 -22.72 23.94 -3.60
N ALA A 396 -24.02 24.28 -3.61
CA ALA A 396 -25.03 23.64 -2.79
C ALA A 396 -26.18 23.04 -3.61
N SER A 397 -26.76 21.96 -3.09
CA SER A 397 -27.92 21.29 -3.69
C SER A 397 -28.87 20.73 -2.64
N VAL A 398 -30.15 20.60 -3.01
CA VAL A 398 -31.13 19.82 -2.25
C VAL A 398 -30.83 18.33 -2.42
N THR A 399 -30.87 17.58 -1.32
CA THR A 399 -30.44 16.17 -1.32
C THR A 399 -31.57 15.15 -1.54
N GLY A 400 -32.83 15.57 -1.39
CA GLY A 400 -33.99 14.67 -1.29
C GLY A 400 -34.07 13.86 0.02
N ASN A 401 -33.23 14.15 1.01
CA ASN A 401 -33.24 13.50 2.33
C ASN A 401 -33.99 14.35 3.37
N LYS A 402 -34.97 13.75 4.05
CA LYS A 402 -35.79 14.43 5.08
C LYS A 402 -35.02 14.97 6.31
N ARG A 403 -33.78 14.53 6.51
CA ARG A 403 -32.91 14.99 7.60
C ARG A 403 -31.87 15.98 7.08
N ASN A 404 -30.94 15.53 6.25
CA ASN A 404 -29.92 16.40 5.65
C ASN A 404 -30.47 17.01 4.38
N MET A 405 -31.26 18.08 4.46
CA MET A 405 -32.07 18.56 3.34
C MET A 405 -31.25 19.32 2.28
N ILE A 406 -30.21 20.05 2.69
CA ILE A 406 -29.24 20.73 1.79
C ILE A 406 -27.85 20.16 2.09
N ALA A 407 -27.05 19.96 1.05
CA ALA A 407 -25.61 19.69 1.15
C ALA A 407 -24.85 20.71 0.30
N ALA A 408 -23.73 21.20 0.81
CA ALA A 408 -22.82 22.10 0.10
C ALA A 408 -21.38 21.65 0.31
N GLU A 409 -20.61 21.59 -0.76
CA GLU A 409 -19.22 21.11 -0.75
C GLU A 409 -18.26 22.25 -1.04
N TYR A 410 -17.19 22.34 -0.25
CA TYR A 410 -16.18 23.38 -0.33
C TYR A 410 -14.78 22.78 -0.32
N ASP A 411 -13.95 23.22 -1.26
CA ASP A 411 -12.55 22.82 -1.29
C ASP A 411 -11.80 23.38 -0.08
N ILE A 412 -11.07 22.50 0.59
CA ILE A 412 -10.03 22.81 1.56
C ILE A 412 -8.74 22.93 0.73
N ALA A 413 -8.06 24.06 0.77
CA ALA A 413 -6.83 24.26 -0.02
C ALA A 413 -5.58 24.34 0.88
N PRO A 414 -5.05 23.23 1.42
CA PRO A 414 -3.93 23.27 2.36
C PRO A 414 -2.70 23.99 1.81
N ASP A 415 -2.44 23.88 0.50
CA ASP A 415 -1.28 24.49 -0.17
C ASP A 415 -1.34 26.02 -0.24
N GLU A 416 -2.52 26.62 -0.05
CA GLU A 416 -2.74 28.07 -0.06
C GLU A 416 -2.67 28.70 1.34
N HIS A 417 -2.44 27.89 2.37
CA HIS A 417 -2.50 28.30 3.77
C HIS A 417 -1.31 27.79 4.60
N ASP A 418 -1.09 28.41 5.76
CA ASP A 418 0.03 28.06 6.65
C ASP A 418 -0.10 26.64 7.24
N ASP A 419 -1.34 26.20 7.47
CA ASP A 419 -1.65 24.86 7.97
C ASP A 419 -3.03 24.37 7.48
N PHE A 420 -3.25 23.06 7.56
CA PHE A 420 -4.50 22.40 7.15
C PHE A 420 -5.73 22.97 7.86
N PHE A 421 -5.65 23.27 9.16
CA PHE A 421 -6.79 23.77 9.91
C PHE A 421 -7.14 25.22 9.56
N ALA A 422 -6.15 26.03 9.19
CA ALA A 422 -6.38 27.35 8.62
C ALA A 422 -7.09 27.26 7.27
N ALA A 423 -6.75 26.27 6.43
CA ALA A 423 -7.48 25.98 5.20
C ALA A 423 -8.92 25.52 5.49
N TYR A 424 -9.11 24.62 6.46
CA TYR A 424 -10.43 24.14 6.87
C TYR A 424 -11.33 25.29 7.34
N VAL A 425 -10.81 26.20 8.19
CA VAL A 425 -11.55 27.39 8.65
C VAL A 425 -11.87 28.35 7.50
N THR A 426 -10.99 28.44 6.49
CA THR A 426 -11.26 29.23 5.29
C THR A 426 -12.43 28.66 4.49
N ALA A 427 -12.47 27.33 4.31
CA ALA A 427 -13.59 26.66 3.66
C ALA A 427 -14.89 26.84 4.46
N LEU A 428 -14.85 26.71 5.80
CA LEU A 428 -16.00 27.00 6.67
C LEU A 428 -16.48 28.44 6.53
N GLN A 429 -15.56 29.40 6.51
CA GLN A 429 -15.87 30.83 6.32
C GLN A 429 -16.59 31.05 5.00
N ARG A 430 -16.10 30.46 3.90
CA ARG A 430 -16.73 30.56 2.59
C ARG A 430 -18.13 29.98 2.60
N GLY A 431 -18.30 28.78 3.16
CA GLY A 431 -19.62 28.15 3.26
C GLY A 431 -20.60 28.93 4.12
N PHE A 432 -20.16 29.46 5.26
CA PHE A 432 -20.98 30.36 6.07
C PHE A 432 -21.33 31.65 5.32
N SER A 433 -20.39 32.22 4.57
CA SER A 433 -20.63 33.45 3.80
C SER A 433 -21.70 33.23 2.73
N GLU A 434 -21.54 32.20 1.89
CA GLU A 434 -22.42 31.93 0.74
C GLU A 434 -23.80 31.40 1.15
N LEU A 435 -23.90 30.57 2.20
CA LEU A 435 -25.17 29.99 2.65
C LEU A 435 -25.90 30.89 3.66
N VAL A 436 -25.19 31.77 4.36
CA VAL A 436 -25.73 32.53 5.49
C VAL A 436 -25.56 34.03 5.31
N ALA A 437 -24.32 34.54 5.42
CA ALA A 437 -24.09 35.99 5.56
C ALA A 437 -24.52 36.79 4.31
N GLU A 438 -24.30 36.23 3.13
CA GLU A 438 -24.57 36.85 1.83
C GLU A 438 -25.90 36.36 1.21
N ASN A 439 -26.61 35.46 1.90
CA ASN A 439 -27.82 34.81 1.39
C ASN A 439 -29.04 35.01 2.31
N PRO A 440 -29.48 36.27 2.52
CA PRO A 440 -30.66 36.54 3.33
C PRO A 440 -31.94 35.93 2.76
N ALA A 441 -31.99 35.67 1.44
CA ALA A 441 -33.14 35.03 0.79
C ALA A 441 -33.32 33.59 1.28
N LEU A 442 -32.26 32.78 1.25
CA LEU A 442 -32.29 31.41 1.78
C LEU A 442 -32.63 31.41 3.28
N ILE A 443 -31.99 32.28 4.06
CA ILE A 443 -32.26 32.35 5.51
C ILE A 443 -33.72 32.71 5.81
N THR A 444 -34.32 33.61 5.04
CA THR A 444 -35.75 33.96 5.19
C THR A 444 -36.65 32.75 4.91
N ILE A 445 -36.37 32.00 3.85
CA ILE A 445 -37.12 30.78 3.51
C ILE A 445 -37.02 29.75 4.65
N LEU A 446 -35.82 29.55 5.20
CA LEU A 446 -35.58 28.60 6.30
C LEU A 446 -36.22 29.07 7.62
N ASP A 447 -36.26 30.37 7.88
CA ASP A 447 -37.00 30.97 9.00
C ASP A 447 -38.50 30.67 8.90
N ASP A 448 -39.09 30.89 7.72
CA ASP A 448 -40.52 30.61 7.48
C ASP A 448 -40.83 29.13 7.67
N ILE A 449 -40.01 28.23 7.10
CA ILE A 449 -40.16 26.78 7.28
C ILE A 449 -40.14 26.39 8.78
N TYR A 450 -39.21 26.93 9.55
CA TYR A 450 -39.12 26.65 10.98
C TYR A 450 -40.34 27.15 11.75
N THR A 451 -40.70 28.42 11.55
CA THR A 451 -41.78 29.06 12.30
C THR A 451 -43.15 28.47 11.97
N GLU A 452 -43.40 28.09 10.72
CA GLU A 452 -44.61 27.39 10.29
C GLU A 452 -44.66 25.96 10.86
N ALA A 453 -43.55 25.22 10.84
CA ALA A 453 -43.49 23.89 11.45
C ALA A 453 -43.75 23.95 12.97
N VAL A 454 -43.23 24.97 13.68
CA VAL A 454 -43.52 25.19 15.10
C VAL A 454 -45.01 25.50 15.30
N ALA A 455 -45.61 26.34 14.46
CA ALA A 455 -47.02 26.69 14.56
C ALA A 455 -47.94 25.48 14.31
N ASP A 456 -47.63 24.65 13.32
CA ASP A 456 -48.42 23.48 12.95
C ASP A 456 -48.40 22.39 14.03
N VAL A 457 -47.23 22.15 14.63
CA VAL A 457 -47.03 21.04 15.57
C VAL A 457 -47.37 21.44 17.00
N TYR A 458 -47.00 22.66 17.41
CA TYR A 458 -47.16 23.09 18.80
C TYR A 458 -48.21 24.20 18.99
N GLY A 459 -48.90 24.62 17.92
CA GLY A 459 -50.03 25.55 17.99
C GLY A 459 -49.65 26.97 18.41
N THR A 460 -48.39 27.36 18.24
CA THR A 460 -47.85 28.65 18.72
C THR A 460 -47.14 29.38 17.59
N GLU A 461 -47.61 30.60 17.28
CA GLU A 461 -46.90 31.51 16.37
C GLU A 461 -45.69 32.11 17.09
N ILE A 462 -44.50 31.80 16.59
CA ILE A 462 -43.25 32.40 17.05
C ILE A 462 -42.75 33.42 16.02
N ARG A 463 -42.02 34.43 16.49
CA ARG A 463 -41.29 35.35 15.61
C ARG A 463 -39.80 35.15 15.79
N MET A 464 -39.08 35.12 14.67
CA MET A 464 -37.62 35.11 14.72
C MET A 464 -37.12 36.42 15.33
N PRO A 465 -36.20 36.37 16.30
CA PRO A 465 -35.65 37.56 16.91
C PRO A 465 -34.87 38.37 15.86
N SER A 466 -35.19 39.66 15.73
CA SER A 466 -34.37 40.62 14.97
C SER A 466 -33.11 40.95 15.76
N SER A 467 -31.99 41.25 15.08
CA SER A 467 -30.75 41.74 15.70
C SER A 467 -31.05 42.87 16.70
N GLN A 468 -30.49 42.79 17.92
CA GLN A 468 -30.55 43.85 18.93
C GLN A 468 -29.18 44.47 19.17
#